data_AF-A0A7V6LLI4-F1
#
_entry.id   AF-A0A7V6LLI4-F1
#
_cell.length_a   1.000
_cell.length_b   1.000
_cell.length_c   1.000
_cell.angle_alpha   90.00
_cell.angle_beta   90.00
_cell.angle_gamma   90.00
#
_symmetry.space_group_name_H-M   'P 1'
#
loop_
_entity.id
_entity.type
_entity.pdbx_description
1 polymer ?
#
loop_
_entity_poly.entity_id
_entity_poly.type
_entity_poly.pdbx_seq_one_letter_code
_entity_poly.pdbx_strand_id
1 'polypeptide(L)'
;MQIVYGVIRRIYLKERIFEIKIRNKIQFFYLTRSQMKQFNVYLQPGLFVHLKCRENQSHHVISNGRRKTKILANEVVNFVKMIRRSQSKMTVYFDLSTIRRGVQSVLNKKGYRMFLDLEFTLPPYSFQGGQEFVAEIVQYGFYLEDENGQVILKEQSLIKPKYHSGLNLRTYKFLNLRKSDFRNALSFRTFYNRLKYIIYRYQPTIYVWGKNDIKVLEKAYELHKLKPITVRMNFINLMQIMKNYYGIKTDIGLFNAFAFFDEEIPEAQDHDALQDAMITRNIYHLFKQSFNSQ
;
A
#
# COMPACT_ATOMS: atom_id res chain seq x y z
N MET A 1 8.49 -15.10 19.48
CA MET A 1 8.17 -13.65 19.61
C MET A 1 7.52 -13.41 20.95
N GLN A 2 7.80 -12.29 21.62
CA GLN A 2 7.23 -11.98 22.92
C GLN A 2 6.13 -10.93 22.82
N ILE A 3 5.03 -11.12 23.55
CA ILE A 3 3.97 -10.12 23.74
C ILE A 3 4.26 -9.35 25.02
N VAL A 4 4.18 -8.02 24.94
CA VAL A 4 4.39 -7.11 26.06
C VAL A 4 3.27 -6.09 26.11
N TYR A 5 2.80 -5.79 27.31
CA TYR A 5 1.90 -4.68 27.56
C TYR A 5 2.29 -3.91 28.80
N GLY A 6 2.01 -2.61 28.81
CA GLY A 6 2.27 -1.76 29.97
C GLY A 6 2.24 -0.28 29.62
N VAL A 7 2.47 0.54 30.64
CA VAL A 7 2.48 2.00 30.50
C VAL A 7 3.91 2.47 30.22
N ILE A 8 4.06 3.27 29.17
CA ILE A 8 5.32 3.92 28.86
C ILE A 8 5.68 4.86 30.01
N ARG A 9 6.83 4.61 30.64
CA ARG A 9 7.35 5.46 31.72
C ARG A 9 8.17 6.62 31.17
N ARG A 10 9.05 6.36 30.19
CA ARG A 10 9.94 7.36 29.60
C ARG A 10 10.23 7.03 28.15
N ILE A 11 10.54 8.07 27.38
CA ILE A 11 10.87 7.97 25.95
C ILE A 11 12.14 8.77 25.66
N TYR A 12 12.99 8.17 24.84
CA TYR A 12 14.22 8.69 24.28
C TYR A 12 14.01 8.83 22.77
N LEU A 13 13.39 9.93 22.34
CA LEU A 13 12.91 10.11 20.96
C LEU A 13 14.03 10.03 19.92
N LYS A 14 15.20 10.62 20.23
CA LYS A 14 16.37 10.64 19.34
C LYS A 14 16.92 9.23 19.11
N GLU A 15 17.00 8.44 20.18
CA GLU A 15 17.48 7.06 20.16
C GLU A 15 16.39 6.06 19.78
N ARG A 16 15.14 6.53 19.70
CA ARG A 16 13.96 5.74 19.29
C ARG A 16 13.67 4.60 20.25
N ILE A 17 13.87 4.87 21.54
CA ILE A 17 13.75 3.90 22.62
C ILE A 17 12.71 4.41 23.61
N PHE A 18 11.90 3.51 24.16
CA PHE A 18 11.06 3.80 25.31
C PHE A 18 11.18 2.70 26.35
N GLU A 19 10.81 3.02 27.58
CA GLU A 19 10.89 2.07 28.69
C GLU A 19 9.50 1.81 29.29
N ILE A 20 9.27 0.55 29.66
CA ILE A 20 8.08 0.11 30.40
C ILE A 20 8.56 -0.53 31.70
N LYS A 21 7.90 -0.21 32.81
CA LYS A 21 8.08 -0.97 34.06
C LYS A 21 7.18 -2.20 34.00
N ILE A 22 7.79 -3.37 33.94
CA ILE A 22 7.08 -4.67 33.92
C ILE A 22 7.45 -5.40 35.21
N ARG A 23 6.45 -5.65 36.06
CA ARG A 23 6.66 -6.07 37.45
C ARG A 23 7.58 -5.07 38.16
N ASN A 24 8.77 -5.50 38.58
CA ASN A 24 9.77 -4.65 39.25
C ASN A 24 11.00 -4.35 38.38
N LYS A 25 10.99 -4.67 37.08
CA LYS A 25 12.11 -4.41 36.17
C LYS A 25 11.74 -3.37 35.11
N ILE A 26 12.68 -2.48 34.82
CA ILE A 26 12.58 -1.58 33.66
C ILE A 26 13.05 -2.37 32.45
N GLN A 27 12.21 -2.45 31.43
CA GLN A 27 12.56 -3.03 30.14
C GLN A 27 12.54 -1.94 29.08
N PHE A 28 13.48 -2.01 28.14
CA PHE A 28 13.63 -1.05 27.07
C PHE A 28 13.21 -1.65 25.73
N PHE A 29 12.58 -0.83 24.91
CA PHE A 29 12.04 -1.22 23.62
C PHE A 29 12.51 -0.26 22.55
N TYR A 30 13.10 -0.80 21.48
CA TYR A 30 13.63 -0.03 20.36
C TYR A 30 12.65 -0.03 19.19
N LEU A 31 12.49 1.14 18.57
CA LEU A 31 11.64 1.38 17.41
C LEU A 31 12.49 1.67 16.17
N THR A 32 12.15 1.00 15.07
CA THR A 32 12.76 1.32 13.77
C THR A 32 12.38 2.73 13.31
N ARG A 33 13.14 3.31 12.37
CA ARG A 33 12.86 4.66 11.83
C ARG A 33 11.42 4.79 11.33
N SER A 34 10.92 3.76 10.64
CA SER A 34 9.55 3.70 10.12
C SER A 34 8.50 3.70 11.24
N GLN A 35 8.69 2.88 12.29
CA GLN A 35 7.83 2.88 13.46
C GLN A 35 7.78 4.24 14.14
N MET A 36 8.93 4.88 14.31
CA MET A 36 8.96 6.22 14.89
C MET A 36 8.21 7.20 14.02
N LYS A 37 8.44 7.22 12.70
CA LYS A 37 7.68 8.10 11.80
C LYS A 37 6.16 7.91 11.94
N GLN A 38 5.70 6.67 12.12
CA GLN A 38 4.28 6.36 12.24
C GLN A 38 3.69 6.72 13.61
N PHE A 39 4.41 6.43 14.70
CA PHE A 39 3.85 6.48 16.06
C PHE A 39 4.35 7.64 16.92
N ASN A 40 5.33 8.42 16.45
CA ASN A 40 5.94 9.53 17.22
C ASN A 40 4.90 10.51 17.77
N VAL A 41 3.83 10.79 17.03
CA VAL A 41 2.76 11.72 17.44
C VAL A 41 2.00 11.21 18.69
N TYR A 42 1.94 9.90 18.90
CA TYR A 42 1.22 9.29 20.01
C TYR A 42 2.12 8.97 21.21
N LEU A 43 3.40 8.71 20.94
CA LEU A 43 4.39 8.22 21.90
C LEU A 43 4.71 9.29 22.95
N GLN A 44 4.18 9.10 24.16
CA GLN A 44 4.47 9.93 25.33
C GLN A 44 4.41 9.11 26.63
N PRO A 45 5.06 9.56 27.71
CA PRO A 45 4.87 8.97 29.04
C PRO A 45 3.39 8.90 29.44
N GLY A 46 3.00 7.82 30.11
CA GLY A 46 1.61 7.55 30.50
C GLY A 46 0.75 6.88 29.42
N LEU A 47 1.28 6.68 28.20
CA LEU A 47 0.60 5.90 27.18
C LEU A 47 0.65 4.40 27.50
N PHE A 48 -0.50 3.74 27.55
CA PHE A 48 -0.56 2.28 27.58
C PHE A 48 -0.33 1.72 26.18
N VAL A 49 0.59 0.76 26.07
CA VAL A 49 0.88 0.06 24.83
C VAL A 49 0.76 -1.44 25.04
N HIS A 50 0.22 -2.12 24.04
CA HIS A 50 0.26 -3.57 23.85
C HIS A 50 1.00 -3.81 22.54
N LEU A 51 2.08 -4.57 22.55
CA LEU A 51 2.99 -4.75 21.42
C LEU A 51 3.55 -6.17 21.35
N LYS A 52 4.05 -6.54 20.18
CA LYS A 52 4.92 -7.70 19.99
C LYS A 52 6.35 -7.23 19.77
N CYS A 53 7.31 -7.91 20.38
CA CYS A 53 8.74 -7.64 20.20
C CYS A 53 9.52 -8.92 19.93
N ARG A 54 10.73 -8.75 19.39
CA ARG A 54 11.71 -9.84 19.28
C ARG A 54 12.18 -10.24 20.68
N GLU A 55 12.39 -11.54 20.89
CA GLU A 55 12.93 -12.07 22.15
C GLU A 55 14.38 -11.65 22.34
N ASN A 56 15.14 -11.62 21.25
CA ASN A 56 16.54 -11.21 21.27
C ASN A 56 16.67 -9.72 21.59
N GLN A 57 17.57 -9.42 22.53
CA GLN A 57 17.92 -8.05 22.89
C GLN A 57 19.13 -7.59 22.08
N SER A 58 19.16 -6.30 21.77
CA SER A 58 20.30 -5.65 21.12
C SER A 58 20.84 -4.54 22.01
N HIS A 59 22.14 -4.28 21.92
CA HIS A 59 22.78 -3.18 22.65
C HIS A 59 22.44 -1.84 22.01
N HIS A 60 21.99 -0.90 22.83
CA HIS A 60 21.75 0.48 22.44
C HIS A 60 22.39 1.44 23.44
N VAL A 61 22.53 2.69 23.04
CA VAL A 61 22.99 3.77 23.90
C VAL A 61 21.90 4.81 23.99
N ILE A 62 21.48 5.15 25.21
CA ILE A 62 20.58 6.27 25.48
C ILE A 62 21.37 7.46 26.02
N SER A 63 20.97 8.67 25.62
CA SER A 63 21.58 9.92 26.08
C SER A 63 20.65 10.63 27.05
N ASN A 64 21.17 11.11 28.18
CA ASN A 64 20.47 12.00 29.09
C ASN A 64 21.37 13.20 29.39
N GLY A 65 21.27 14.25 28.57
CA GLY A 65 22.24 15.33 28.54
C GLY A 65 23.61 14.83 28.08
N ARG A 66 24.65 15.07 28.89
CA ARG A 66 26.04 14.62 28.60
C ARG A 66 26.28 13.14 28.95
N ARG A 67 25.41 12.51 29.75
CA ARG A 67 25.57 11.11 30.16
C ARG A 67 25.07 10.17 29.07
N LYS A 68 25.87 9.16 28.75
CA LYS A 68 25.52 8.06 27.84
C LYS A 68 25.46 6.77 28.64
N THR A 69 24.39 5.99 28.47
CA THR A 69 24.19 4.72 29.17
C THR A 69 23.95 3.61 28.17
N LYS A 70 24.71 2.52 28.27
CA LYS A 70 24.47 1.30 27.51
C LYS A 70 23.28 0.56 28.11
N ILE A 71 22.38 0.12 27.27
CA ILE A 71 21.19 -0.65 27.65
C ILE A 71 21.00 -1.83 26.70
N LEU A 72 20.18 -2.79 27.12
CA LEU A 72 19.65 -3.85 26.28
C LEU A 72 18.19 -3.52 25.97
N ALA A 73 17.83 -3.52 24.69
CA ALA A 73 16.46 -3.25 24.25
C ALA A 73 15.94 -4.36 23.32
N ASN A 74 14.67 -4.71 23.50
CA ASN A 74 13.93 -5.59 22.61
C ASN A 74 13.41 -4.78 21.41
N GLU A 75 13.65 -5.24 20.18
CA GLU A 75 13.11 -4.59 19.00
C GLU A 75 11.59 -4.81 18.92
N VAL A 76 10.82 -3.72 18.84
CA VAL A 76 9.38 -3.81 18.63
C VAL A 76 9.12 -4.27 17.20
N VAL A 77 8.31 -5.32 17.04
CA VAL A 77 7.88 -5.81 15.74
C VAL A 77 6.66 -5.02 15.28
N ASN A 78 5.60 -4.99 16.08
CA ASN A 78 4.40 -4.20 15.84
C ASN A 78 3.68 -3.81 17.15
N PHE A 79 2.93 -2.71 17.10
CA PHE A 79 1.95 -2.39 18.13
C PHE A 79 0.64 -3.14 17.82
N VAL A 80 0.01 -3.66 18.86
CA VAL A 80 -1.33 -4.26 18.82
C VAL A 80 -2.37 -3.22 19.22
N LYS A 81 -2.08 -2.46 20.29
CA LYS A 81 -2.99 -1.43 20.83
C LYS A 81 -2.22 -0.29 21.51
N MET A 82 -2.70 0.94 21.36
CA MET A 82 -2.18 2.14 22.03
C MET A 82 -3.36 2.92 22.61
N ILE A 83 -3.37 3.10 23.93
CA ILE A 83 -4.48 3.72 24.67
C ILE A 83 -3.92 4.74 25.64
N ARG A 84 -4.57 5.90 25.74
CA ARG A 84 -4.34 6.84 26.82
C ARG A 84 -5.59 6.97 27.66
N ARG A 85 -5.41 6.85 28.98
CA ARG A 85 -6.45 7.15 29.96
C ARG A 85 -6.19 8.54 30.52
N SER A 86 -7.14 9.45 30.30
CA SER A 86 -7.28 10.69 31.07
C SER A 86 -8.24 10.45 32.25
N GLN A 87 -8.37 11.40 33.16
CA GLN A 87 -9.19 11.29 34.38
C GLN A 87 -10.62 10.80 34.11
N SER A 88 -11.23 11.21 32.99
CA SER A 88 -12.62 10.84 32.63
C SER A 88 -12.80 10.18 31.26
N LYS A 89 -11.72 10.06 30.46
CA LYS A 89 -11.84 9.59 29.07
C LYS A 89 -10.73 8.61 28.70
N MET A 90 -11.13 7.52 28.05
CA MET A 90 -10.21 6.60 27.40
C MET A 90 -10.13 6.96 25.90
N THR A 91 -8.94 7.33 25.44
CA THR A 91 -8.67 7.61 24.02
C THR A 91 -7.85 6.47 23.44
N VAL A 92 -8.40 5.80 22.42
CA VAL A 92 -7.70 4.76 21.67
C VAL A 92 -7.00 5.41 20.47
N TYR A 93 -5.67 5.41 20.46
CA TYR A 93 -4.88 5.95 19.35
C TYR A 93 -4.63 4.93 18.24
N PHE A 94 -4.53 3.65 18.60
CA PHE A 94 -4.32 2.56 17.66
C PHE A 94 -4.94 1.27 18.20
N ASP A 95 -5.68 0.55 17.37
CA ASP A 95 -6.21 -0.78 17.71
C ASP A 95 -6.25 -1.63 16.44
N LEU A 96 -5.38 -2.64 16.39
CA LEU A 96 -5.29 -3.55 15.25
C LEU A 96 -6.61 -4.31 15.01
N SER A 97 -7.39 -4.61 16.05
CA SER A 97 -8.69 -5.28 15.90
C SER A 97 -9.71 -4.40 15.18
N THR A 98 -9.70 -3.09 15.46
CA THR A 98 -10.57 -2.12 14.79
C THR A 98 -10.17 -1.94 13.34
N ILE A 99 -8.86 -1.90 13.05
CA ILE A 99 -8.36 -1.88 11.67
C ILE A 99 -8.84 -3.12 10.91
N ARG A 100 -8.66 -4.31 11.49
CA ARG A 100 -9.09 -5.57 10.86
C ARG A 100 -10.59 -5.59 10.57
N ARG A 101 -11.43 -5.21 11.54
CA ARG A 101 -12.89 -5.07 11.33
C ARG A 101 -13.24 -4.07 10.23
N GLY A 102 -12.53 -2.93 10.19
CA GLY A 102 -12.72 -1.92 9.14
C GLY A 102 -12.36 -2.47 7.75
N VAL A 103 -11.25 -3.20 7.63
CA VAL A 103 -10.84 -3.87 6.39
C VAL A 103 -11.87 -4.90 5.95
N GLN A 104 -12.33 -5.76 6.87
CA GLN A 104 -13.38 -6.75 6.60
C GLN A 104 -14.66 -6.06 6.09
N SER A 105 -15.10 -4.99 6.75
CA SER A 105 -16.29 -4.23 6.33
C SER A 105 -16.15 -3.64 4.92
N VAL A 106 -14.96 -3.12 4.57
CA VAL A 106 -14.70 -2.55 3.24
C VAL A 106 -14.69 -3.64 2.17
N LEU A 107 -14.03 -4.77 2.41
CA LEU A 107 -13.89 -5.85 1.42
C LEU A 107 -15.15 -6.70 1.27
N ASN A 108 -16.01 -6.76 2.29
CA ASN A 108 -17.31 -7.42 2.24
C ASN A 108 -18.44 -6.50 1.74
N LYS A 109 -18.15 -5.23 1.41
CA LYS A 109 -19.15 -4.32 0.84
C LYS A 109 -19.68 -4.88 -0.49
N LYS A 110 -21.00 -4.97 -0.60
CA LYS A 110 -21.70 -5.37 -1.83
C LYS A 110 -21.56 -4.32 -2.93
N GLY A 111 -21.57 -4.77 -4.17
CA GLY A 111 -21.48 -3.93 -5.37
C GLY A 111 -20.41 -4.39 -6.37
N TYR A 112 -20.36 -3.68 -7.49
CA TYR A 112 -19.39 -3.94 -8.56
C TYR A 112 -17.97 -3.59 -8.11
N ARG A 113 -17.01 -4.36 -8.61
CA ARG A 113 -15.59 -4.23 -8.29
C ARG A 113 -14.80 -4.23 -9.57
N MET A 114 -13.93 -3.23 -9.72
CA MET A 114 -13.05 -3.10 -10.87
C MET A 114 -11.62 -3.21 -10.39
N PHE A 115 -10.85 -4.13 -10.95
CA PHE A 115 -9.41 -4.19 -10.76
C PHE A 115 -8.77 -3.49 -11.94
N LEU A 116 -7.92 -2.51 -11.63
CA LEU A 116 -7.27 -1.64 -12.58
C LEU A 116 -5.77 -1.74 -12.39
N ASP A 117 -5.08 -1.91 -13.50
CA ASP A 117 -3.65 -1.70 -13.60
C ASP A 117 -3.34 -0.90 -14.88
N LEU A 118 -2.33 -0.04 -14.81
CA LEU A 118 -1.91 0.85 -15.88
C LEU A 118 -0.40 0.76 -16.06
N GLU A 119 0.02 0.51 -17.30
CA GLU A 119 1.42 0.68 -17.68
C GLU A 119 1.64 2.07 -18.26
N PHE A 120 2.81 2.65 -17.97
CA PHE A 120 3.14 4.02 -18.34
C PHE A 120 4.56 4.17 -18.86
N THR A 121 4.80 5.28 -19.58
CA THR A 121 6.11 5.62 -20.13
C THR A 121 7.15 5.78 -19.01
N LEU A 122 8.39 5.38 -19.29
CA LEU A 122 9.53 5.54 -18.40
C LEU A 122 10.50 6.60 -18.92
N PRO A 123 11.22 7.33 -18.05
CA PRO A 123 12.26 8.26 -18.50
C PRO A 123 13.42 7.47 -19.16
N PRO A 124 14.02 8.00 -20.24
CA PRO A 124 15.13 7.32 -20.93
C PRO A 124 16.32 7.12 -19.99
N TYR A 125 17.20 6.15 -20.28
CA TYR A 125 18.38 5.88 -19.45
C TYR A 125 19.32 7.08 -19.30
N SER A 126 19.36 7.96 -20.29
CA SER A 126 20.17 9.19 -20.31
C SER A 126 19.54 10.37 -19.55
N PHE A 127 18.41 10.18 -18.87
CA PHE A 127 17.72 11.25 -18.17
C PHE A 127 18.50 11.72 -16.94
N GLN A 128 19.06 12.93 -17.00
CA GLN A 128 19.96 13.51 -15.97
C GLN A 128 19.24 14.32 -14.88
N GLY A 129 17.91 14.22 -14.74
CA GLY A 129 17.20 14.73 -13.55
C GLY A 129 17.06 16.26 -13.44
N GLY A 130 17.01 17.00 -14.55
CA GLY A 130 16.84 18.47 -14.58
C GLY A 130 15.54 18.99 -15.23
N GLN A 131 14.79 18.15 -15.95
CA GLN A 131 13.46 18.45 -16.48
C GLN A 131 12.43 17.54 -15.81
N GLU A 132 11.17 17.98 -15.67
CA GLU A 132 10.11 17.11 -15.14
C GLU A 132 9.70 16.08 -16.21
N PHE A 133 9.88 14.79 -15.93
CA PHE A 133 9.33 13.73 -16.77
C PHE A 133 7.89 13.45 -16.38
N VAL A 134 6.97 13.65 -17.32
CA VAL A 134 5.56 13.33 -17.13
C VAL A 134 5.29 11.95 -17.71
N ALA A 135 5.01 10.99 -16.84
CA ALA A 135 4.61 9.65 -17.25
C ALA A 135 3.24 9.69 -17.93
N GLU A 136 3.10 8.96 -19.04
CA GLU A 136 1.88 8.85 -19.82
C GLU A 136 1.42 7.39 -19.85
N ILE A 137 0.12 7.15 -19.75
CA ILE A 137 -0.45 5.80 -19.80
C ILE A 137 -0.29 5.25 -21.22
N VAL A 138 0.23 4.03 -21.33
CA VAL A 138 0.49 3.34 -22.60
C VAL A 138 -0.20 1.98 -22.72
N GLN A 139 -0.67 1.40 -21.62
CA GLN A 139 -1.56 0.23 -21.60
C GLN A 139 -2.52 0.36 -20.42
N TYR A 140 -3.71 -0.20 -20.55
CA TYR A 140 -4.61 -0.40 -19.43
C TYR A 140 -5.12 -1.85 -19.39
N GLY A 141 -5.35 -2.34 -18.18
CA GLY A 141 -6.04 -3.60 -17.91
C GLY A 141 -7.25 -3.32 -17.03
N PHE A 142 -8.44 -3.65 -17.54
CA PHE A 142 -9.69 -3.57 -16.81
C PHE A 142 -10.22 -4.96 -16.53
N TYR A 143 -10.51 -5.23 -15.26
CA TYR A 143 -11.24 -6.42 -14.86
C TYR A 143 -12.41 -6.05 -13.96
N LEU A 144 -13.63 -6.18 -14.47
CA LEU A 144 -14.85 -5.83 -13.76
C LEU A 144 -15.63 -7.10 -13.37
N GLU A 145 -16.00 -7.19 -12.11
CA GLU A 145 -16.89 -8.22 -11.58
C GLU A 145 -18.08 -7.63 -10.82
N ASP A 146 -19.15 -8.42 -10.73
CA ASP A 146 -20.32 -8.10 -9.91
C ASP A 146 -20.07 -8.36 -8.41
N GLU A 147 -21.12 -8.27 -7.59
CA GLU A 147 -21.01 -8.53 -6.15
C GLU A 147 -20.77 -10.00 -5.78
N ASN A 148 -21.08 -10.93 -6.67
CA ASN A 148 -20.89 -12.38 -6.49
C ASN A 148 -19.51 -12.84 -7.01
N GLY A 149 -18.74 -11.94 -7.63
CA GLY A 149 -17.44 -12.25 -8.22
C GLY A 149 -17.55 -12.78 -9.66
N GLN A 150 -18.75 -12.74 -10.26
CA GLN A 150 -18.96 -13.08 -11.64
C GLN A 150 -18.37 -11.97 -12.52
N VAL A 151 -17.57 -12.39 -13.50
CA VAL A 151 -16.92 -11.48 -14.45
C VAL A 151 -17.97 -10.86 -15.38
N ILE A 152 -17.93 -9.54 -15.50
CA ILE A 152 -18.76 -8.76 -16.43
C ILE A 152 -17.94 -8.31 -17.63
N LEU A 153 -16.70 -7.88 -17.38
CA LEU A 153 -15.82 -7.34 -18.42
C LEU A 153 -14.37 -7.68 -18.08
N LYS A 154 -13.63 -8.15 -19.09
CA LYS A 154 -12.18 -8.15 -19.13
C LYS A 154 -11.77 -7.43 -20.40
N GLU A 155 -11.00 -6.37 -20.29
CA GLU A 155 -10.64 -5.55 -21.43
C GLU A 155 -9.24 -4.98 -21.24
N GLN A 156 -8.49 -4.92 -22.33
CA GLN A 156 -7.21 -4.25 -22.37
C GLN A 156 -6.94 -3.66 -23.73
N SER A 157 -6.10 -2.64 -23.76
CA SER A 157 -5.54 -2.11 -25.00
C SER A 157 -4.35 -1.21 -24.72
N LEU A 158 -3.51 -1.04 -25.75
CA LEU A 158 -2.50 0.01 -25.78
C LEU A 158 -3.13 1.39 -25.98
N ILE A 159 -2.48 2.40 -25.42
CA ILE A 159 -2.79 3.82 -25.55
C ILE A 159 -1.60 4.53 -26.18
N LYS A 160 -1.86 5.34 -27.20
CA LYS A 160 -0.84 6.17 -27.83
C LYS A 160 -0.53 7.37 -26.93
N PRO A 161 0.72 7.52 -26.46
CA PRO A 161 1.11 8.69 -25.67
C PRO A 161 1.14 9.94 -26.55
N LYS A 162 0.93 11.10 -25.94
CA LYS A 162 0.97 12.43 -26.56
C LYS A 162 2.41 12.82 -26.92
N TYR A 163 3.39 12.51 -26.06
CA TYR A 163 4.79 12.80 -26.33
C TYR A 163 5.52 11.56 -26.84
N HIS A 164 6.02 11.64 -28.08
CA HIS A 164 6.78 10.56 -28.71
C HIS A 164 8.05 10.16 -27.94
N SER A 165 8.63 11.07 -27.16
CA SER A 165 9.82 10.81 -26.32
C SER A 165 9.57 9.79 -25.21
N GLY A 166 8.31 9.58 -24.79
CA GLY A 166 7.95 8.62 -23.76
C GLY A 166 8.09 7.15 -24.19
N LEU A 167 7.97 6.85 -25.50
CA LEU A 167 8.19 5.52 -26.06
C LEU A 167 9.65 5.33 -26.49
N ASN A 168 10.53 5.28 -25.49
CA ASN A 168 11.96 5.04 -25.67
C ASN A 168 12.35 3.58 -25.42
N LEU A 169 13.61 3.23 -25.67
CA LEU A 169 14.13 1.86 -25.53
C LEU A 169 13.87 1.26 -24.14
N ARG A 170 13.90 2.07 -23.08
CA ARG A 170 13.64 1.59 -21.72
C ARG A 170 12.17 1.19 -21.55
N THR A 171 11.23 2.02 -22.00
CA THR A 171 9.80 1.72 -21.97
C THR A 171 9.49 0.43 -22.72
N TYR A 172 10.02 0.28 -23.95
CA TYR A 172 9.80 -0.92 -24.76
C TYR A 172 10.35 -2.19 -24.11
N LYS A 173 11.57 -2.14 -23.57
CA LYS A 173 12.18 -3.29 -22.89
C LYS A 173 11.44 -3.68 -21.62
N PHE A 174 10.99 -2.68 -20.84
CA PHE A 174 10.30 -2.93 -19.58
C PHE A 174 8.93 -3.59 -19.79
N LEU A 175 8.17 -3.10 -20.77
CA LEU A 175 6.82 -3.62 -21.08
C LEU A 175 6.82 -4.79 -22.06
N ASN A 176 7.99 -5.25 -22.52
CA ASN A 176 8.13 -6.24 -23.58
C ASN A 176 7.32 -5.90 -24.87
N LEU A 177 7.21 -4.61 -25.19
CA LEU A 177 6.48 -4.09 -26.35
C LEU A 177 7.42 -3.53 -27.42
N ARG A 178 6.93 -3.41 -28.64
CA ARG A 178 7.64 -2.83 -29.79
C ARG A 178 6.90 -1.61 -30.33
N LYS A 179 7.61 -0.75 -31.05
CA LYS A 179 7.03 0.41 -31.74
C LYS A 179 5.88 0.02 -32.67
N SER A 180 5.96 -1.16 -33.29
CA SER A 180 4.92 -1.71 -34.19
C SER A 180 3.57 -1.91 -33.51
N ASP A 181 3.57 -2.18 -32.21
CA ASP A 181 2.36 -2.55 -31.45
C ASP A 181 1.50 -1.32 -31.21
N PHE A 182 2.13 -0.14 -31.15
CA PHE A 182 1.46 1.16 -31.01
C PHE A 182 0.84 1.70 -32.31
N ARG A 183 0.97 1.01 -33.45
CA ARG A 183 0.41 1.48 -34.73
C ARG A 183 -1.11 1.63 -34.66
N ASN A 184 -1.79 0.71 -34.00
CA ASN A 184 -3.24 0.67 -33.84
C ASN A 184 -3.69 1.00 -32.40
N ALA A 185 -2.80 1.57 -31.57
CA ALA A 185 -3.12 1.92 -30.20
C ALA A 185 -4.21 2.99 -30.13
N LEU A 186 -5.06 2.90 -29.10
CA LEU A 186 -6.15 3.83 -28.89
C LEU A 186 -5.64 5.22 -28.52
N SER A 187 -6.41 6.26 -28.82
CA SER A 187 -6.15 7.57 -28.23
C SER A 187 -6.52 7.57 -26.74
N PHE A 188 -5.84 8.40 -25.94
CA PHE A 188 -6.21 8.60 -24.54
C PHE A 188 -7.70 8.99 -24.37
N ARG A 189 -8.25 9.76 -25.30
CA ARG A 189 -9.68 10.13 -25.28
C ARG A 189 -10.61 8.92 -25.39
N THR A 190 -10.21 7.90 -26.16
CA THR A 190 -10.99 6.66 -26.29
C THR A 190 -10.97 5.88 -24.98
N PHE A 191 -9.79 5.71 -24.38
CA PHE A 191 -9.64 5.14 -23.03
C PHE A 191 -10.47 5.91 -21.99
N TYR A 192 -10.37 7.24 -21.98
CA TYR A 192 -11.12 8.10 -21.05
C TYR A 192 -12.63 7.87 -21.18
N ASN A 193 -13.16 7.84 -22.39
CA ASN A 193 -14.59 7.61 -22.62
C ASN A 193 -15.00 6.19 -22.19
N ARG A 194 -14.13 5.20 -22.41
CA ARG A 194 -14.38 3.82 -21.98
C ARG A 194 -14.42 3.70 -20.46
N LEU A 195 -13.44 4.25 -19.76
CA LEU A 195 -13.43 4.31 -18.30
C LEU A 195 -14.66 5.06 -17.78
N LYS A 196 -14.99 6.21 -18.38
CA LYS A 196 -16.17 7.01 -18.01
C LYS A 196 -17.46 6.20 -18.11
N TYR A 197 -17.63 5.43 -19.18
CA TYR A 197 -18.77 4.53 -19.36
C TYR A 197 -18.85 3.51 -18.21
N ILE A 198 -17.73 2.84 -17.89
CA ILE A 198 -17.68 1.83 -16.82
C ILE A 198 -18.05 2.46 -15.47
N ILE A 199 -17.45 3.60 -15.13
CA ILE A 199 -17.70 4.30 -13.87
C ILE A 199 -19.17 4.71 -13.74
N TYR A 200 -19.78 5.26 -14.79
CA TYR A 200 -21.18 5.68 -14.73
C TYR A 200 -22.17 4.51 -14.74
N ARG A 201 -21.89 3.46 -15.52
CA ARG A 201 -22.80 2.32 -15.68
C ARG A 201 -22.84 1.41 -14.46
N TYR A 202 -21.68 1.16 -13.85
CA TYR A 202 -21.50 0.14 -12.81
C TYR A 202 -21.14 0.73 -11.44
N GLN A 203 -20.65 1.98 -11.39
CA GLN A 203 -20.17 2.63 -10.15
C GLN A 203 -19.29 1.70 -9.29
N PRO A 204 -18.25 1.07 -9.87
CA PRO A 204 -17.49 0.06 -9.16
C PRO A 204 -16.60 0.68 -8.09
N THR A 205 -16.30 -0.10 -7.06
CA THR A 205 -15.12 0.17 -6.22
C THR A 205 -13.88 -0.25 -7.01
N ILE A 206 -12.93 0.68 -7.21
CA ILE A 206 -11.75 0.44 -8.04
C ILE A 206 -10.59 -0.02 -7.16
N TYR A 207 -10.08 -1.22 -7.38
CA TYR A 207 -8.92 -1.77 -6.71
C TYR A 207 -7.68 -1.62 -7.58
N VAL A 208 -6.58 -1.17 -6.98
CA VAL A 208 -5.27 -0.99 -7.61
C VAL A 208 -4.17 -1.56 -6.70
N TRP A 209 -3.04 -1.94 -7.28
CA TRP A 209 -1.87 -2.38 -6.52
C TRP A 209 -0.84 -1.26 -6.32
N GLY A 210 -1.13 -0.40 -5.34
CA GLY A 210 -0.27 0.74 -5.03
C GLY A 210 -0.94 2.07 -5.31
N LYS A 211 -0.14 3.13 -5.49
CA LYS A 211 -0.61 4.50 -5.69
C LYS A 211 -0.25 5.09 -7.05
N ASN A 212 0.50 4.35 -7.86
CA ASN A 212 1.08 4.88 -9.09
C ASN A 212 -0.02 5.06 -10.13
N ASP A 213 -0.91 4.08 -10.32
CA ASP A 213 -2.05 4.15 -11.23
C ASP A 213 -2.91 5.38 -10.97
N ILE A 214 -3.25 5.62 -9.70
CA ILE A 214 -4.06 6.77 -9.26
C ILE A 214 -3.36 8.08 -9.65
N LYS A 215 -2.07 8.21 -9.35
CA LYS A 215 -1.30 9.44 -9.63
C LYS A 215 -1.12 9.67 -11.12
N VAL A 216 -0.81 8.63 -11.88
CA VAL A 216 -0.60 8.72 -13.32
C VAL A 216 -1.92 9.05 -14.01
N LEU A 217 -3.04 8.47 -13.57
CA LEU A 217 -4.37 8.80 -14.07
C LEU A 217 -4.78 10.25 -13.75
N GLU A 218 -4.53 10.74 -12.53
CA GLU A 218 -4.70 12.14 -12.15
C GLU A 218 -3.92 13.07 -13.10
N LYS A 219 -2.63 12.76 -13.35
CA LYS A 219 -1.78 13.52 -14.27
C LYS A 219 -2.20 13.42 -15.73
N ALA A 220 -2.73 12.27 -16.15
CA ALA A 220 -3.24 12.11 -17.50
C ALA A 220 -4.46 13.01 -17.77
N TYR A 221 -5.36 13.19 -16.79
CA TYR A 221 -6.46 14.15 -16.92
C TYR A 221 -5.95 15.59 -17.10
N GLU A 222 -4.96 16.02 -16.31
CA GLU A 222 -4.31 17.33 -16.44
C GLU A 222 -3.68 17.50 -17.82
N LEU A 223 -2.85 16.53 -18.25
CA LEU A 223 -2.10 16.57 -19.51
C LEU A 223 -3.00 16.68 -20.75
N HIS A 224 -4.14 16.00 -20.71
CA HIS A 224 -5.12 15.98 -21.79
C HIS A 224 -6.23 17.04 -21.63
N LYS A 225 -6.16 17.87 -20.59
CA LYS A 225 -7.15 18.93 -20.28
C LYS A 225 -8.58 18.38 -20.17
N LEU A 226 -8.73 17.20 -19.57
CA LEU A 226 -10.02 16.54 -19.35
C LEU A 226 -10.45 16.67 -17.88
N LYS A 227 -11.75 16.74 -17.64
CA LYS A 227 -12.29 16.73 -16.26
C LYS A 227 -12.04 15.35 -15.63
N PRO A 228 -11.58 15.26 -14.38
CA PRO A 228 -11.47 13.98 -13.68
C PRO A 228 -12.83 13.27 -13.59
N ILE A 229 -12.87 12.00 -14.02
CA ILE A 229 -14.06 11.12 -13.91
C ILE A 229 -13.99 10.21 -12.68
N THR A 230 -12.80 10.07 -12.11
CA THR A 230 -12.55 9.38 -10.85
C THR A 230 -11.87 10.34 -9.89
N VAL A 231 -12.19 10.24 -8.60
CA VAL A 231 -11.50 10.90 -7.50
C VAL A 231 -10.86 9.85 -6.60
N ARG A 232 -9.92 10.25 -5.72
CA ARG A 232 -9.20 9.33 -4.82
C ARG A 232 -10.10 8.41 -4.01
N MET A 233 -11.29 8.86 -3.63
CA MET A 233 -12.27 8.08 -2.89
C MET A 233 -12.87 6.90 -3.68
N ASN A 234 -12.76 6.88 -5.01
CA ASN A 234 -13.18 5.75 -5.82
C ASN A 234 -12.20 4.57 -5.74
N PHE A 235 -10.97 4.81 -5.29
CA PHE A 235 -9.89 3.82 -5.31
C PHE A 235 -9.63 3.20 -3.94
N ILE A 236 -9.31 1.92 -3.98
CA ILE A 236 -8.78 1.14 -2.88
C ILE A 236 -7.41 0.61 -3.28
N ASN A 237 -6.37 1.04 -2.58
CA ASN A 237 -5.04 0.47 -2.69
C ASN A 237 -4.98 -0.83 -1.88
N LEU A 238 -5.09 -1.97 -2.56
CA LEU A 238 -5.18 -3.29 -1.93
C LEU A 238 -3.90 -3.64 -1.15
N MET A 239 -2.72 -3.33 -1.70
CA MET A 239 -1.43 -3.49 -1.03
C MET A 239 -1.42 -2.76 0.32
N GLN A 240 -1.89 -1.50 0.36
CA GLN A 240 -1.92 -0.73 1.61
C GLN A 240 -2.91 -1.30 2.62
N ILE A 241 -4.06 -1.81 2.17
CA ILE A 241 -5.01 -2.50 3.05
C ILE A 241 -4.35 -3.74 3.66
N MET A 242 -3.73 -4.61 2.85
CA MET A 242 -3.05 -5.81 3.34
C MET A 242 -1.94 -5.47 4.34
N LYS A 243 -1.11 -4.46 4.03
CA LYS A 243 -0.08 -3.97 4.95
C LYS A 243 -0.66 -3.54 6.30
N ASN A 244 -1.78 -2.81 6.29
CA ASN A 244 -2.44 -2.39 7.52
C ASN A 244 -3.02 -3.58 8.30
N TYR A 245 -3.60 -4.56 7.60
CA TYR A 245 -4.22 -5.75 8.20
C TYR A 245 -3.19 -6.67 8.90
N TYR A 246 -2.08 -6.95 8.21
CA TYR A 246 -1.00 -7.79 8.72
C TYR A 246 0.03 -7.03 9.58
N GLY A 247 -0.03 -5.68 9.60
CA GLY A 247 0.93 -4.84 10.31
C GLY A 247 2.31 -4.80 9.65
N ILE A 248 2.36 -4.95 8.32
CA ILE A 248 3.58 -4.98 7.50
C ILE A 248 3.97 -3.55 7.09
N LYS A 249 5.27 -3.28 7.08
CA LYS A 249 5.80 -1.94 6.79
C LYS A 249 6.32 -1.79 5.36
N THR A 250 6.97 -2.83 4.86
CA THR A 250 7.52 -2.87 3.51
C THR A 250 6.40 -2.94 2.49
N ASP A 251 6.60 -2.32 1.34
CA ASP A 251 5.72 -2.53 0.21
C ASP A 251 5.80 -4.00 -0.21
N ILE A 252 4.65 -4.55 -0.58
CA ILE A 252 4.52 -5.95 -0.97
C ILE A 252 4.45 -5.94 -2.50
N GLY A 253 5.41 -6.58 -3.16
CA GLY A 253 5.32 -6.77 -4.62
C GLY A 253 4.06 -7.57 -4.95
N LEU A 254 3.41 -7.28 -6.07
CA LEU A 254 2.12 -7.88 -6.44
C LEU A 254 2.15 -9.41 -6.34
N PHE A 255 3.12 -10.04 -7.02
CA PHE A 255 3.29 -11.49 -7.03
C PHE A 255 3.75 -12.05 -5.68
N ASN A 256 4.58 -11.31 -4.95
CA ASN A 256 5.01 -11.70 -3.60
C ASN A 256 3.87 -11.74 -2.58
N ALA A 257 2.68 -11.19 -2.92
CA ALA A 257 1.51 -11.26 -2.06
C ALA A 257 0.92 -12.67 -1.95
N PHE A 258 1.15 -13.56 -2.93
CA PHE A 258 0.69 -14.96 -2.88
C PHE A 258 1.27 -15.73 -1.68
N ALA A 259 2.50 -15.40 -1.26
CA ALA A 259 3.14 -16.00 -0.09
C ALA A 259 2.39 -15.77 1.24
N PHE A 260 1.43 -14.83 1.30
CA PHE A 260 0.58 -14.64 2.49
C PHE A 260 -0.59 -15.63 2.58
N PHE A 261 -0.82 -16.42 1.53
CA PHE A 261 -1.93 -17.34 1.38
C PHE A 261 -1.48 -18.78 1.14
N ASP A 262 -0.19 -19.07 1.37
CA ASP A 262 0.43 -20.38 1.10
C ASP A 262 0.27 -20.83 -0.37
N GLU A 263 0.15 -19.87 -1.29
CA GLU A 263 0.04 -20.07 -2.73
C GLU A 263 1.40 -19.92 -3.42
N GLU A 264 1.60 -20.66 -4.51
CA GLU A 264 2.82 -20.55 -5.32
C GLU A 264 2.92 -19.15 -5.97
N ILE A 265 4.12 -18.57 -5.93
CA ILE A 265 4.40 -17.30 -6.59
C ILE A 265 4.54 -17.58 -8.09
N PRO A 266 3.74 -16.96 -8.97
CA PRO A 266 3.86 -17.18 -10.40
C PRO A 266 5.27 -16.82 -10.91
N GLU A 267 5.81 -17.64 -11.82
CA GLU A 267 7.23 -17.60 -12.22
C GLU A 267 7.63 -16.37 -13.06
N ALA A 268 6.69 -15.75 -13.78
CA ALA A 268 6.99 -14.64 -14.70
C ALA A 268 6.01 -13.47 -14.54
N GLN A 269 6.58 -12.25 -14.47
CA GLN A 269 5.85 -10.99 -14.60
C GLN A 269 6.20 -10.39 -15.98
N ASP A 270 5.22 -10.43 -16.89
CA ASP A 270 5.39 -9.92 -18.25
C ASP A 270 5.10 -8.41 -18.37
N HIS A 271 4.78 -7.74 -17.24
CA HIS A 271 4.37 -6.33 -17.19
C HIS A 271 3.21 -6.03 -18.17
N ASP A 272 2.21 -6.92 -18.15
CA ASP A 272 0.96 -6.77 -18.88
C ASP A 272 -0.13 -6.28 -17.93
N ALA A 273 -0.72 -5.13 -18.25
CA ALA A 273 -1.70 -4.50 -17.38
C ALA A 273 -2.93 -5.39 -17.09
N LEU A 274 -3.37 -6.24 -18.03
CA LEU A 274 -4.53 -7.10 -17.76
C LEU A 274 -4.17 -8.25 -16.82
N GLN A 275 -2.99 -8.85 -17.02
CA GLN A 275 -2.44 -9.87 -16.11
C GLN A 275 -2.31 -9.31 -14.69
N ASP A 276 -1.73 -8.12 -14.53
CA ASP A 276 -1.52 -7.53 -13.20
C ASP A 276 -2.86 -7.13 -12.53
N ALA A 277 -3.85 -6.67 -13.31
CA ALA A 277 -5.23 -6.48 -12.83
C ALA A 277 -5.89 -7.81 -12.40
N MET A 278 -5.67 -8.90 -13.15
CA MET A 278 -6.16 -10.25 -12.82
C MET A 278 -5.51 -10.80 -11.55
N ILE A 279 -4.20 -10.61 -11.38
CA ILE A 279 -3.48 -11.05 -10.19
C ILE A 279 -3.95 -10.25 -8.98
N THR A 280 -4.13 -8.94 -9.11
CA THR A 280 -4.71 -8.09 -8.05
C THR A 280 -6.08 -8.60 -7.63
N ARG A 281 -6.93 -9.02 -8.58
CA ARG A 281 -8.21 -9.67 -8.30
C ARG A 281 -8.05 -10.97 -7.52
N ASN A 282 -7.15 -11.85 -7.94
CA ASN A 282 -6.95 -13.14 -7.29
C ASN A 282 -6.51 -12.94 -5.83
N ILE A 283 -5.56 -12.04 -5.61
CA ILE A 283 -5.10 -11.65 -4.26
C ILE A 283 -6.26 -11.07 -3.44
N TYR A 284 -7.12 -10.23 -4.03
CA TYR A 284 -8.30 -9.72 -3.33
C TYR A 284 -9.19 -10.86 -2.83
N HIS A 285 -9.46 -11.88 -3.65
CA HIS A 285 -10.32 -13.00 -3.27
C HIS A 285 -9.67 -13.90 -2.23
N LEU A 286 -8.40 -14.26 -2.40
CA LEU A 286 -7.62 -14.99 -1.38
C LEU A 286 -7.60 -14.24 -0.05
N PHE A 287 -7.34 -12.94 -0.11
CA PHE A 287 -7.32 -12.10 1.08
C PHE A 287 -8.67 -12.07 1.78
N LYS A 288 -9.76 -11.89 1.01
CA LYS A 288 -11.12 -11.92 1.53
C LYS A 288 -11.48 -13.27 2.18
N GLN A 289 -11.09 -14.38 1.56
CA GLN A 289 -11.31 -15.72 2.11
C GLN A 289 -10.53 -15.94 3.41
N SER A 290 -9.29 -15.42 3.50
CA SER A 290 -8.40 -15.63 4.64
C SER A 290 -8.97 -15.20 5.99
N PHE A 291 -9.90 -14.22 6.00
CA PHE A 291 -10.51 -13.69 7.23
C PHE A 291 -12.01 -13.89 7.34
N ASN A 292 -12.66 -14.41 6.30
CA ASN A 292 -14.06 -14.85 6.36
C ASN A 292 -14.17 -16.36 6.72
N SER A 293 -13.06 -17.11 6.58
CA SER A 293 -12.95 -18.52 6.97
C SER A 293 -12.38 -18.72 8.38
N GLN A 294 -12.13 -17.61 9.10
CA GLN A 294 -11.69 -17.57 10.51
C GLN A 294 -12.88 -17.24 11.41
#